data_AF-A0A965VQN1-F1
#
_entry.id   AF-A0A965VQN1-F1
#
_cell.length_a   1.000
_cell.length_b   1.000
_cell.length_c   1.000
_cell.angle_alpha   90.00
_cell.angle_beta   90.00
_cell.angle_gamma   90.00
#
_symmetry.space_group_name_H-M   'P 1'
#
loop_
_entity.id
_entity.type
_entity.pdbx_description
1 polymer ?
#
loop_
_entity_poly.entity_id
_entity_poly.type
_entity_poly.pdbx_seq_one_letter_code
_entity_poly.pdbx_strand_id
1 'polypeptide(L)'
;MTLVLEFGPLKIGRIYLDVHTLLISSAAIPVGFQFIVFALFAKAKGVREGILPPNPRMQKWLKILSIENCVVMGTLLLIAGFSGILYSVYTWASAHQFGNLDPTEQLRIIIPSVLSLSLGTQLFFSGFFIASIQWDRVE
;
A
#
# COMPACT_ATOMS: atom_id res chain seq x y z
N MET A 1 4.70 7.89 9.78
CA MET A 1 4.27 7.49 11.15
C MET A 1 4.44 5.98 11.33
N THR A 2 3.93 5.15 10.42
CA THR A 2 4.22 3.69 10.35
C THR A 2 5.71 3.37 10.30
N LEU A 3 6.47 3.95 9.36
CA LEU A 3 7.92 3.75 9.26
C LEU A 3 8.73 4.16 10.51
N VAL A 4 8.19 5.05 11.34
CA VAL A 4 8.86 5.53 12.56
C VAL A 4 8.60 4.60 13.75
N LEU A 5 7.43 3.93 13.76
CA LEU A 5 7.05 2.98 14.81
C LEU A 5 7.67 1.60 14.61
N GLU A 6 8.14 1.28 13.40
CA GLU A 6 8.89 0.04 13.12
C GLU A 6 10.19 -0.06 13.93
N PHE A 7 10.90 1.06 14.12
CA PHE A 7 12.18 1.10 14.84
C PHE A 7 12.08 1.02 16.37
N GLY A 8 10.88 1.03 16.95
CA GLY A 8 10.68 0.88 18.39
C GLY A 8 9.42 1.57 18.90
N PRO A 9 9.01 1.30 20.16
CA PRO A 9 7.89 1.99 20.78
C PRO A 9 8.22 3.48 20.92
N LEU A 10 7.38 4.34 20.34
CA LEU A 10 7.59 5.78 20.38
C LEU A 10 6.88 6.35 21.62
N LYS A 11 7.66 6.77 22.62
CA LYS A 11 7.15 7.56 23.74
C LYS A 11 7.01 9.01 23.32
N ILE A 12 5.79 9.49 23.16
CA ILE A 12 5.51 10.92 23.07
C ILE A 12 4.89 11.35 24.40
N GLY A 13 5.70 11.94 25.28
CA GLY A 13 5.26 12.34 26.62
C GLY A 13 4.82 11.14 27.47
N ARG A 14 3.52 11.09 27.85
CA ARG A 14 2.92 10.00 28.64
C ARG A 14 2.27 8.89 27.79
N ILE A 15 2.25 9.04 26.46
CA ILE A 15 1.57 8.11 25.56
C ILE A 15 2.59 7.11 25.01
N TYR A 16 2.27 5.82 25.15
CA TYR A 16 3.03 4.72 24.58
C TYR A 16 2.41 4.33 23.24
N LEU A 17 3.05 4.71 22.14
CA LEU A 17 2.65 4.25 20.81
C LEU A 17 3.45 2.99 20.48
N ASP A 18 2.74 1.87 20.43
CA ASP A 18 3.32 0.55 20.23
C ASP A 18 2.56 -0.21 19.13
N VAL A 19 2.66 -1.54 19.09
CA VAL A 19 2.16 -2.39 18.01
C VAL A 19 0.67 -2.17 17.68
N HIS A 20 -0.18 -1.88 18.67
CA HIS A 20 -1.59 -1.56 18.42
C HIS A 20 -1.76 -0.27 17.59
N THR A 21 -0.96 0.76 17.86
CA THR A 21 -0.96 1.99 17.06
C THR A 21 -0.38 1.72 15.67
N LEU A 22 0.68 0.91 15.58
CA LEU A 22 1.25 0.49 14.30
C LEU A 22 0.17 -0.19 13.43
N LEU A 23 -0.57 -1.15 14.00
CA LEU A 23 -1.65 -1.87 13.32
C LEU A 23 -2.77 -0.94 12.83
N ILE A 24 -3.24 -0.03 13.68
CA ILE A 24 -4.29 0.92 13.29
C ILE A 24 -3.80 1.86 12.19
N SER A 25 -2.57 2.36 12.32
CA SER A 25 -1.99 3.26 11.32
C SER A 25 -1.71 2.56 10.00
N SER A 26 -1.28 1.30 10.02
CA SER A 26 -1.11 0.50 8.81
C SER A 26 -2.43 0.18 8.14
N ALA A 27 -3.50 -0.05 8.89
CA ALA A 27 -4.83 -0.29 8.32
C ALA A 27 -5.42 0.98 7.69
N ALA A 28 -5.14 2.16 8.24
CA ALA A 28 -5.64 3.43 7.71
C ALA A 28 -5.03 3.81 6.34
N ILE A 29 -3.79 3.37 6.06
CA ILE A 29 -3.07 3.72 4.84
C ILE A 29 -3.76 3.17 3.58
N PRO A 30 -4.07 1.86 3.46
CA PRO A 30 -4.81 1.31 2.33
C PRO A 30 -6.18 1.96 2.13
N VAL A 31 -6.88 2.31 3.23
CA VAL A 31 -8.18 2.99 3.17
C VAL A 31 -8.03 4.37 2.55
N GLY A 32 -7.08 5.18 3.04
CA GLY A 32 -6.80 6.50 2.48
C GLY A 32 -6.36 6.43 1.01
N PHE A 33 -5.50 5.46 0.68
CA PHE A 33 -5.06 5.21 -0.68
C PHE A 33 -6.24 4.89 -1.61
N GLN A 34 -7.14 4.00 -1.19
CA GLN A 34 -8.34 3.63 -1.95
C GLN A 34 -9.22 4.85 -2.26
N PHE A 35 -9.43 5.76 -1.30
CA PHE A 35 -10.19 6.99 -1.55
C PHE A 35 -9.51 7.92 -2.56
N ILE A 36 -8.18 8.09 -2.49
CA ILE A 36 -7.43 8.92 -3.42
C ILE A 36 -7.53 8.36 -4.84
N VAL A 37 -7.32 7.06 -4.99
CA VAL A 37 -7.44 6.34 -6.25
C VAL A 37 -8.86 6.47 -6.82
N PHE A 38 -9.87 6.24 -6.00
CA PHE A 38 -11.27 6.37 -6.42
C PHE A 38 -11.61 7.79 -6.90
N ALA A 39 -11.16 8.81 -6.17
CA ALA A 39 -11.35 10.20 -6.57
C ALA A 39 -10.66 10.50 -7.91
N LEU A 40 -9.49 9.89 -8.17
CA LEU A 40 -8.82 10.02 -9.46
C LEU A 40 -9.62 9.36 -10.59
N PHE A 41 -10.17 8.17 -10.38
CA PHE A 41 -11.02 7.50 -11.38
C PHE A 41 -12.27 8.32 -11.71
N ALA A 42 -12.96 8.81 -10.68
CA ALA A 42 -14.16 9.64 -10.85
C ALA A 42 -13.86 10.89 -11.69
N LYS A 43 -12.75 11.57 -11.40
CA LYS A 43 -12.33 12.74 -12.17
C LYS A 43 -11.83 12.40 -13.58
N ALA A 44 -11.11 11.29 -13.75
CA ALA A 44 -10.64 10.83 -15.06
C ALA A 44 -11.83 10.53 -15.99
N LYS A 45 -12.83 9.82 -15.47
CA LYS A 45 -14.10 9.58 -16.17
C LYS A 45 -14.84 10.88 -16.48
N GLY A 46 -14.96 11.79 -15.51
CA GLY A 46 -15.64 13.08 -15.73
C GLY A 46 -14.96 13.97 -16.78
N VAL A 47 -13.62 13.94 -16.88
CA VAL A 47 -12.91 14.62 -17.99
C VAL A 47 -13.15 13.90 -19.32
N ARG A 48 -13.20 12.56 -19.33
CA ARG A 48 -13.48 11.77 -20.53
C ARG A 48 -14.88 12.04 -21.08
N GLU A 49 -15.89 12.16 -20.22
CA GLU A 49 -17.28 12.44 -20.61
C GLU A 49 -17.53 13.94 -20.91
N GLY A 50 -16.50 14.80 -20.83
CA GLY A 50 -16.63 16.24 -21.07
C GLY A 50 -17.34 17.01 -19.94
N ILE A 51 -17.63 16.35 -18.82
CA ILE A 51 -18.30 16.95 -17.65
C ILE A 51 -17.33 17.88 -16.90
N LEU A 52 -16.04 17.55 -16.87
CA LEU A 52 -15.01 18.34 -16.19
C LEU A 52 -13.91 18.82 -17.15
N PRO A 53 -13.38 20.05 -16.97
CA PRO A 53 -12.23 20.51 -17.74
C PRO A 53 -10.95 19.74 -17.35
N PRO A 54 -10.06 19.47 -18.31
CA PRO A 54 -8.80 18.77 -18.04
C PRO A 54 -7.89 19.62 -17.13
N ASN A 55 -7.41 18.99 -16.05
CA ASN A 55 -6.48 19.64 -15.11
C ASN A 55 -5.05 19.09 -15.28
N PRO A 56 -4.03 19.94 -15.48
CA PRO A 56 -2.64 19.49 -15.70
C PRO A 56 -2.05 18.72 -14.51
N ARG A 57 -2.48 19.01 -13.26
CA ARG A 57 -2.06 18.20 -12.09
C ARG A 57 -2.60 16.78 -12.18
N MET A 58 -3.85 16.63 -12.63
CA MET A 58 -4.49 15.33 -12.76
C MET A 58 -3.87 14.49 -13.87
N GLN A 59 -3.50 15.11 -14.99
CA GLN A 59 -2.80 14.42 -16.06
C GLN A 59 -1.44 13.86 -15.60
N LYS A 60 -0.71 14.59 -14.74
CA LYS A 60 0.52 14.06 -14.12
C LYS A 60 0.24 12.81 -13.27
N TRP A 61 -0.79 12.84 -12.43
CA TRP A 61 -1.19 11.68 -11.61
C TRP A 61 -1.62 10.48 -12.48
N LEU A 62 -2.37 10.71 -13.55
CA LEU A 62 -2.77 9.66 -14.49
C LEU A 62 -1.59 9.05 -15.25
N LYS A 63 -0.55 9.85 -15.54
CA LYS A 63 0.68 9.34 -16.15
C LYS A 63 1.51 8.50 -15.17
N ILE A 64 1.54 8.88 -13.89
CA ILE A 64 2.19 8.07 -12.84
C ILE A 64 1.43 6.76 -12.65
N LEU A 65 0.10 6.80 -12.63
CA LEU A 65 -0.76 5.61 -12.54
C LEU A 65 -1.00 4.93 -13.90
N SER A 66 -0.01 4.99 -14.80
CA SER A 66 -0.04 4.17 -16.02
C SER A 66 0.06 2.70 -15.65
N ILE A 67 -0.46 1.82 -16.52
CA ILE A 67 -0.44 0.38 -16.27
C ILE A 67 0.99 -0.15 -16.08
N GLU A 68 1.94 0.31 -16.89
CA GLU A 68 3.35 -0.07 -16.81
C GLU A 68 3.94 0.27 -15.43
N ASN A 69 3.76 1.51 -14.97
CA ASN A 69 4.26 1.95 -13.68
C ASN A 69 3.56 1.24 -12.52
N CYS A 70 2.23 1.08 -12.58
CA CYS A 70 1.45 0.39 -11.57
C CYS A 70 1.84 -1.09 -11.44
N VAL A 71 2.11 -1.76 -12.57
CA VAL A 71 2.58 -3.15 -12.56
C VAL A 71 3.97 -3.25 -11.96
N VAL A 72 4.92 -2.41 -12.39
CA VAL A 72 6.28 -2.42 -11.84
C VAL A 72 6.28 -2.11 -10.34
N MET A 73 5.64 -1.02 -9.91
CA MET A 73 5.57 -0.64 -8.50
C MET A 73 4.80 -1.66 -7.66
N GLY A 74 3.69 -2.19 -8.20
CA GLY A 74 2.87 -3.20 -7.54
C GLY A 74 3.65 -4.50 -7.34
N THR A 75 4.34 -4.99 -8.36
CA THR A 75 5.17 -6.19 -8.27
C THR A 75 6.32 -6.02 -7.29
N LEU A 76 7.00 -4.86 -7.28
CA LEU A 76 8.06 -4.58 -6.30
C LEU A 76 7.53 -4.61 -4.86
N LEU A 77 6.36 -4.00 -4.60
CA LEU A 77 5.71 -4.04 -3.30
C LEU A 77 5.26 -5.44 -2.90
N LEU A 78 4.76 -6.23 -3.86
CA LEU A 78 4.40 -7.62 -3.62
C LEU A 78 5.62 -8.45 -3.22
N ILE A 79 6.74 -8.33 -3.95
CA ILE A 79 8.00 -9.02 -3.63
C ILE A 79 8.51 -8.59 -2.25
N ALA A 80 8.47 -7.30 -1.93
CA ALA A 80 8.84 -6.79 -0.62
C ALA A 80 7.96 -7.36 0.51
N GLY A 81 6.64 -7.41 0.30
CA GLY A 81 5.71 -8.00 1.27
C GLY A 81 5.90 -9.50 1.46
N PHE A 82 6.06 -10.26 0.38
CA PHE A 82 6.32 -11.70 0.45
C PHE A 82 7.66 -12.02 1.11
N SER A 83 8.72 -11.29 0.77
CA SER A 83 10.03 -11.47 1.41
C SER A 83 9.98 -11.17 2.90
N GLY A 84 9.24 -10.15 3.34
CA GLY A 84 9.03 -9.85 4.75
C GLY A 84 8.30 -10.96 5.51
N ILE A 85 7.24 -11.55 4.92
CA ILE A 85 6.54 -12.70 5.52
C ILE A 85 7.46 -13.92 5.60
N LEU A 86 8.15 -14.24 4.51
CA LEU A 86 9.08 -15.38 4.47
C LEU A 86 10.20 -15.20 5.49
N TYR A 87 10.73 -13.99 5.63
CA TYR A 87 11.72 -13.66 6.64
C TYR A 87 11.17 -13.84 8.06
N SER A 88 9.93 -13.40 8.32
CA SER A 88 9.27 -13.61 9.61
C SER A 88 9.11 -15.11 9.95
N VAL A 89 8.74 -15.93 8.96
CA VAL A 89 8.60 -17.38 9.15
C VAL A 89 9.97 -18.05 9.33
N TYR A 90 10.98 -17.63 8.56
CA TYR A 90 12.34 -18.16 8.65
C TYR A 90 12.98 -17.85 10.00
N THR A 91 12.90 -16.60 10.46
CA THR A 91 13.43 -16.18 11.77
C THR A 91 12.75 -16.93 12.91
N TRP A 92 11.44 -17.14 12.82
CA TRP A 92 10.73 -17.98 13.79
C TRP A 92 11.22 -19.44 13.80
N ALA A 93 11.32 -20.05 12.62
CA ALA A 93 11.73 -21.45 12.47
C ALA A 93 13.18 -21.67 12.92
N SER A 94 14.10 -20.79 12.55
CA SER A 94 15.54 -20.95 12.79
C SER A 94 16.00 -20.47 14.16
N ALA A 95 15.45 -19.37 14.70
CA ALA A 95 15.94 -18.80 15.96
C ALA A 95 15.31 -19.45 17.20
N HIS A 96 14.06 -19.90 17.10
CA HIS A 96 13.32 -20.41 18.26
C HIS A 96 12.97 -21.90 18.17
N GLN A 97 13.23 -22.59 17.04
CA GLN A 97 12.85 -24.00 16.84
C GLN A 97 11.34 -24.25 17.10
N PHE A 98 10.49 -23.29 16.68
CA PHE A 98 9.06 -23.23 17.03
C PHE A 98 8.75 -22.99 18.52
N GLY A 99 9.73 -22.53 19.29
CA GLY A 99 9.61 -22.10 20.69
C GLY A 99 8.80 -20.81 20.86
N ASN A 100 8.80 -20.28 22.09
CA ASN A 100 7.89 -19.21 22.51
C ASN A 100 8.09 -17.95 21.65
N LEU A 101 7.04 -17.60 20.90
CA LEU A 101 6.98 -16.40 20.06
C LEU A 101 6.96 -15.15 20.95
N ASP A 102 7.83 -14.16 20.71
CA ASP A 102 7.49 -12.80 21.13
C ASP A 102 6.52 -12.20 20.10
N PRO A 103 5.23 -12.01 20.45
CA PRO A 103 4.24 -11.52 19.51
C PRO A 103 4.57 -10.11 19.02
N THR A 104 5.26 -9.32 19.84
CA THR A 104 5.56 -7.91 19.58
C THR A 104 6.53 -7.75 18.42
N GLU A 105 7.59 -8.57 18.39
CA GLU A 105 8.60 -8.53 17.33
C GLU A 105 8.05 -9.06 16.00
N GLN A 106 7.25 -10.14 16.03
CA GLN A 106 6.67 -10.68 14.81
C GLN A 106 5.66 -9.74 14.18
N LEU A 107 4.81 -9.09 14.99
CA LEU A 107 3.85 -8.13 14.48
C LEU A 107 4.54 -6.94 13.80
N ARG A 108 5.74 -6.53 14.26
CA ARG A 108 6.51 -5.45 13.63
C ARG A 108 7.03 -5.79 12.24
N ILE A 109 7.18 -7.07 11.90
CA ILE A 109 7.57 -7.52 10.55
C ILE A 109 6.33 -7.83 9.71
N ILE A 110 5.34 -8.49 10.30
CA ILE A 110 4.12 -8.94 9.60
C ILE A 110 3.28 -7.74 9.17
N ILE A 111 3.08 -6.74 10.05
CA ILE A 111 2.24 -5.57 9.75
C ILE A 111 2.72 -4.82 8.48
N PRO A 112 4.00 -4.41 8.35
CA PRO A 112 4.46 -3.74 7.14
C PRO A 112 4.49 -4.65 5.91
N SER A 113 4.70 -5.95 6.11
CA SER A 113 4.64 -6.93 5.02
C SER A 113 3.23 -7.01 4.43
N VAL A 114 2.21 -7.11 5.29
CA VAL A 114 0.80 -7.12 4.89
C VAL A 114 0.38 -5.79 4.27
N LEU A 115 0.85 -4.66 4.82
CA LEU A 115 0.62 -3.34 4.22
C LEU A 115 1.21 -3.25 2.82
N SER A 116 2.44 -3.74 2.62
CA SER A 116 3.11 -3.74 1.32
C SER A 116 2.37 -4.61 0.30
N LEU A 117 1.93 -5.81 0.71
CA LEU A 117 1.09 -6.68 -0.12
C LEU A 117 -0.22 -5.97 -0.50
N SER A 118 -0.92 -5.38 0.48
CA SER A 118 -2.19 -4.70 0.26
C SER A 118 -2.05 -3.55 -0.74
N LEU A 119 -1.06 -2.67 -0.54
CA LEU A 119 -0.79 -1.56 -1.46
C LEU A 119 -0.35 -2.04 -2.84
N GLY A 120 0.48 -3.09 -2.92
CA GLY A 120 0.92 -3.68 -4.18
C GLY A 120 -0.26 -4.19 -5.01
N THR A 121 -1.18 -4.93 -4.38
CA THR A 121 -2.41 -5.40 -5.02
C THR A 121 -3.33 -4.24 -5.42
N GLN A 122 -3.52 -3.24 -4.56
CA GLN A 122 -4.34 -2.07 -4.89
C GLN A 122 -3.78 -1.31 -6.09
N LEU A 123 -2.46 -1.12 -6.19
CA LEU A 123 -1.80 -0.50 -7.34
C LEU A 123 -2.03 -1.27 -8.63
N PHE A 124 -1.92 -2.60 -8.58
CA PHE A 124 -2.17 -3.47 -9.72
C PHE A 124 -3.59 -3.22 -10.27
N PHE A 125 -4.63 -3.39 -9.43
CA PHE A 125 -6.01 -3.13 -9.84
C PHE A 125 -6.23 -1.70 -10.33
N SER A 126 -5.54 -0.73 -9.71
CA SER A 126 -5.70 0.67 -10.08
C SER A 126 -5.17 0.98 -11.47
N GLY A 127 -4.02 0.42 -11.83
CA GLY A 127 -3.44 0.55 -13.17
C GLY A 127 -4.33 -0.07 -14.24
N PHE A 128 -4.87 -1.27 -13.98
CA PHE A 128 -5.81 -1.92 -14.89
C PHE A 128 -7.08 -1.11 -15.13
N PHE A 129 -7.65 -0.53 -14.07
CA PHE A 129 -8.87 0.28 -14.19
C PHE A 129 -8.64 1.56 -15.00
N ILE A 130 -7.53 2.26 -14.78
CA ILE A 130 -7.17 3.45 -15.58
C ILE A 130 -6.92 3.07 -17.04
N ALA A 131 -6.23 1.96 -17.30
CA ALA A 131 -6.00 1.49 -18.66
C ALA A 131 -7.32 1.19 -19.39
N SER A 132 -8.29 0.56 -18.70
CA SER A 132 -9.63 0.31 -19.25
C SER A 132 -10.36 1.62 -19.61
N ILE A 133 -10.28 2.66 -18.78
CA ILE A 133 -10.88 3.97 -19.09
C ILE A 133 -10.23 4.62 -20.32
N GLN A 134 -8.94 4.39 -20.55
CA GLN A 134 -8.17 4.97 -21.67
C GLN A 134 -8.34 4.21 -22.98
N TRP A 135 -8.52 2.88 -22.93
CA TRP A 135 -8.59 2.00 -24.10
C TRP A 135 -9.80 2.25 -24.98
N ASP A 136 -10.88 2.74 -24.38
CA ASP A 136 -12.22 2.93 -24.94
C ASP A 136 -12.29 4.16 -25.89
N ARG A 137 -11.21 4.36 -26.67
CA ARG A 137 -10.92 5.45 -27.62
C ARG A 137 -10.66 4.91 -29.05
N VAL A 138 -10.72 3.58 -29.25
CA VAL A 138 -10.35 2.94 -30.53
C VAL A 138 -11.57 2.54 -31.38
N GLU A 139 -12.79 2.85 -30.94
CA GLU A 139 -14.02 2.68 -31.74
C GLU A 139 -14.69 4.03 -32.04
#